data_AF-A0A7C1UP99-F1
#
_entry.id   AF-A0A7C1UP99-F1
#
_cell.length_a   1.000
_cell.length_b   1.000
_cell.length_c   1.000
_cell.angle_alpha   90.00
_cell.angle_beta   90.00
_cell.angle_gamma   90.00
#
_symmetry.space_group_name_H-M   'P 1'
#
loop_
_entity.id
_entity.type
_entity.pdbx_description
1 polymer ?
#
loop_
_entity_poly.entity_id
_entity_poly.type
_entity_poly.pdbx_seq_one_letter_code
_entity_poly.pdbx_strand_id
1 'polypeptide(L)'
;MPEPPRFIRFLVKGSVLISMFIAGCAAVPVNEFSAYRESFDQARRAGEQVLIDYAAAKKEVESLEINKPAEVPSVRAVQFDAEELASRGDAVDAVAVRLRAWEVVAAYNEALLALVEGRPAAQVEAATRNLVDSMANFPVNAFQDLAARVTPVLDVLSTALTELQKAYDRQKALDAMAAVGPVISDGFIRLLIKDSELFYNLRFGLNDRKFRKTIRRIIALRKGFKRLAETAQPGDDITKMVKAINDKLATLPRKSNNRPQVSALKLERSGGADGEVVRSQLADLRDNIFKLTDTALTQTRELSAYREMLVAYVRMVGELDARLRALSRAADSGEATLPQSAELLYSTIRVRQSYLTYRENKQ
;
A
#
# COMPACT_ATOMS: atom_id res chain seq x y z
N MET A 1 -69.77 -19.06 53.82
CA MET A 1 -68.42 -19.56 53.47
C MET A 1 -67.46 -18.40 53.64
N PRO A 2 -66.46 -18.50 54.53
CA PRO A 2 -65.53 -17.39 54.79
C PRO A 2 -64.42 -17.35 53.75
N GLU A 3 -64.10 -16.15 53.25
CA GLU A 3 -62.96 -15.91 52.36
C GLU A 3 -61.63 -16.08 53.12
N PRO A 4 -60.55 -16.55 52.46
CA PRO A 4 -59.24 -16.67 53.07
C PRO A 4 -58.51 -15.30 53.16
N PRO A 5 -57.65 -15.11 54.17
CA PRO A 5 -57.00 -13.84 54.47
C PRO A 5 -55.89 -13.46 53.47
N ARG A 6 -55.86 -12.17 53.10
CA ARG A 6 -54.99 -11.52 52.11
C ARG A 6 -53.53 -11.29 52.57
N PHE A 7 -52.88 -12.26 53.21
CA PHE A 7 -51.55 -12.03 53.81
C PHE A 7 -50.34 -12.68 53.10
N ILE A 8 -50.52 -13.37 51.98
CA ILE A 8 -49.40 -14.00 51.25
C ILE A 8 -49.44 -13.61 49.76
N ARG A 9 -49.27 -12.32 49.46
CA ARG A 9 -48.99 -11.84 48.09
C ARG A 9 -47.91 -10.75 48.05
N PHE A 10 -47.05 -10.68 49.08
CA PHE A 10 -46.04 -9.64 49.22
C PHE A 10 -44.57 -10.10 49.11
N LEU A 11 -44.30 -11.36 48.74
CA LEU A 11 -42.94 -11.91 48.75
C LEU A 11 -42.46 -12.53 47.42
N VAL A 12 -43.04 -12.16 46.27
CA VAL A 12 -42.54 -12.62 44.94
C VAL A 12 -42.29 -11.44 43.97
N LYS A 13 -42.40 -10.18 44.42
CA LYS A 13 -42.12 -8.99 43.61
C LYS A 13 -40.85 -8.24 44.05
N GLY A 14 -39.87 -8.95 44.61
CA GLY A 14 -38.75 -8.34 45.32
C GLY A 14 -37.34 -8.71 44.84
N SER A 15 -37.14 -9.28 43.64
CA SER A 15 -35.80 -9.76 43.25
C SER A 15 -35.40 -9.68 41.76
N VAL A 16 -36.03 -8.81 40.95
CA VAL A 16 -35.65 -8.65 39.52
C VAL A 16 -35.21 -7.22 39.15
N LEU A 17 -34.87 -6.37 40.13
CA LEU A 17 -34.54 -4.96 39.89
C LEU A 17 -33.21 -4.54 40.53
N ILE A 18 -32.22 -5.44 40.56
CA ILE A 18 -30.84 -5.14 40.96
C ILE A 18 -29.89 -5.76 39.93
N SER A 19 -29.97 -5.31 38.68
CA SER A 19 -28.96 -5.60 37.65
C SER A 19 -28.75 -4.43 36.67
N MET A 20 -29.41 -3.28 36.88
CA MET A 20 -29.30 -2.10 35.99
C MET A 20 -28.48 -0.94 36.57
N PHE A 21 -27.83 -1.11 37.74
CA PHE A 21 -27.01 -0.07 38.38
C PHE A 21 -25.55 -0.47 38.56
N ILE A 22 -24.95 -1.11 37.54
CA ILE A 22 -23.50 -0.99 37.30
C ILE A 22 -23.31 0.05 36.18
N ALA A 23 -23.92 1.22 36.37
CA ALA A 23 -23.71 2.39 35.54
C ALA A 23 -22.46 3.09 36.08
N GLY A 24 -21.37 3.08 35.30
CA GLY A 24 -20.20 3.91 35.57
C GLY A 24 -18.84 3.36 35.13
N CYS A 25 -18.73 2.07 34.79
CA CYS A 25 -17.55 1.60 34.07
C CYS A 25 -17.77 1.86 32.59
N ALA A 26 -17.01 2.79 32.00
CA ALA A 26 -17.03 3.07 30.56
C ALA A 26 -16.84 1.74 29.80
N ALA A 27 -17.92 1.17 29.31
CA ALA A 27 -17.87 -0.10 28.60
C ALA A 27 -17.18 0.16 27.26
N VAL A 28 -16.05 -0.50 27.02
CA VAL A 28 -15.33 -0.32 25.76
C VAL A 28 -16.27 -0.67 24.61
N PRO A 29 -16.36 0.17 23.56
CA PRO A 29 -17.25 -0.06 22.42
C PRO A 29 -16.83 -1.31 21.62
N VAL A 30 -17.37 -2.48 22.00
CA VAL A 30 -16.96 -3.81 21.49
C VAL A 30 -17.12 -3.91 19.97
N ASN A 31 -18.17 -3.31 19.41
CA ASN A 31 -18.46 -3.38 17.98
C ASN A 31 -17.40 -2.59 17.18
N GLU A 32 -17.08 -1.38 17.64
CA GLU A 32 -16.09 -0.48 17.06
C GLU A 32 -14.70 -1.07 17.17
N PHE A 33 -14.38 -1.67 18.32
CA PHE A 33 -13.10 -2.33 18.52
C PHE A 33 -12.94 -3.56 17.61
N SER A 34 -13.98 -4.39 17.48
CA SER A 34 -13.98 -5.53 16.55
C SER A 34 -13.79 -5.08 15.10
N ALA A 35 -14.52 -4.05 14.67
CA ALA A 35 -14.41 -3.50 13.32
C ALA A 35 -13.03 -2.88 13.04
N TYR A 36 -12.45 -2.19 14.02
CA TYR A 36 -11.08 -1.68 13.94
C TYR A 36 -10.06 -2.81 13.82
N ARG A 37 -10.15 -3.85 14.65
CA ARG A 37 -9.22 -5.00 14.60
C ARG A 37 -9.28 -5.73 13.26
N GLU A 38 -10.48 -5.95 12.74
CA GLU A 38 -10.66 -6.53 11.41
C GLU A 38 -10.01 -5.66 10.33
N SER A 39 -10.21 -4.35 10.39
CA SER A 39 -9.58 -3.40 9.46
C SER A 39 -8.05 -3.43 9.58
N PHE A 40 -7.54 -3.53 10.80
CA PHE A 40 -6.10 -3.62 11.07
C PHE A 40 -5.50 -4.88 10.46
N ASP A 41 -6.10 -6.05 10.66
CA ASP A 41 -5.58 -7.31 10.13
C ASP A 41 -5.54 -7.31 8.60
N GLN A 42 -6.58 -6.73 7.97
CA GLN A 42 -6.63 -6.58 6.52
C GLN A 42 -5.56 -5.60 6.02
N ALA A 43 -5.44 -4.44 6.67
CA ALA A 43 -4.44 -3.42 6.33
C ALA A 43 -3.01 -3.93 6.51
N ARG A 44 -2.74 -4.67 7.59
CA ARG A 44 -1.45 -5.28 7.89
C ARG A 44 -1.05 -6.26 6.79
N ARG A 45 -1.90 -7.23 6.44
CA ARG A 45 -1.59 -8.24 5.38
C ARG A 45 -1.29 -7.58 4.04
N ALA A 46 -2.08 -6.59 3.65
CA ALA A 46 -1.84 -5.84 2.42
C ALA A 46 -0.58 -4.97 2.52
N GLY A 47 -0.32 -4.35 3.67
CA GLY A 47 0.90 -3.59 3.95
C GLY A 47 2.16 -4.45 3.84
N GLU A 48 2.17 -5.63 4.46
CA GLU A 48 3.26 -6.61 4.35
C GLU A 48 3.51 -6.99 2.88
N GLN A 49 2.46 -7.20 2.09
CA GLN A 49 2.58 -7.54 0.69
C GLN A 49 3.20 -6.41 -0.15
N VAL A 50 2.80 -5.16 0.11
CA VAL A 50 3.36 -3.96 -0.54
C VAL A 50 4.83 -3.78 -0.14
N LEU A 51 5.16 -3.99 1.14
CA LEU A 51 6.53 -3.90 1.65
C LEU A 51 7.46 -4.95 1.02
N ILE A 52 6.97 -6.17 0.80
CA ILE A 52 7.73 -7.22 0.10
C ILE A 52 8.04 -6.81 -1.34
N ASP A 53 7.08 -6.24 -2.08
CA ASP A 53 7.33 -5.78 -3.45
C ASP A 53 8.28 -4.58 -3.48
N TYR A 54 8.16 -3.66 -2.52
CA TYR A 54 9.10 -2.56 -2.33
C TYR A 54 10.53 -3.06 -2.03
N ALA A 55 10.70 -4.02 -1.13
CA ALA A 55 11.99 -4.64 -0.83
C ALA A 55 12.61 -5.29 -2.08
N ALA A 56 11.80 -6.00 -2.87
CA ALA A 56 12.24 -6.59 -4.13
C ALA A 56 12.65 -5.53 -5.15
N ALA A 57 11.89 -4.43 -5.27
CA ALA A 57 12.23 -3.31 -6.14
C ALA A 57 13.54 -2.62 -5.70
N LYS A 58 13.76 -2.47 -4.39
CA LYS A 58 15.00 -1.88 -3.85
C LYS A 58 16.22 -2.70 -4.23
N LYS A 59 16.16 -4.02 -4.03
CA LYS A 59 17.21 -4.96 -4.48
C LYS A 59 17.44 -4.91 -5.99
N GLU A 60 16.37 -4.76 -6.78
CA GLU A 60 16.48 -4.61 -8.23
C GLU A 60 17.25 -3.33 -8.60
N VAL A 61 16.97 -2.19 -7.95
CA VAL A 61 17.74 -0.94 -8.16
C VAL A 61 19.20 -1.10 -7.76
N GLU A 62 19.48 -1.64 -6.57
CA GLU A 62 20.85 -1.87 -6.08
C GLU A 62 21.66 -2.72 -7.07
N SER A 63 21.05 -3.77 -7.63
CA SER A 63 21.70 -4.63 -8.64
C SER A 63 22.01 -3.92 -9.96
N LEU A 64 21.25 -2.87 -10.32
CA LEU A 64 21.48 -2.06 -11.51
C LEU A 64 22.60 -1.04 -11.30
N GLU A 65 22.73 -0.49 -10.09
CA GLU A 65 23.76 0.51 -9.76
C GLU A 65 25.16 -0.08 -9.73
N ILE A 66 25.30 -1.34 -9.32
CA ILE A 66 26.56 -2.09 -9.39
C ILE A 66 27.05 -2.26 -10.84
N ASN A 67 26.16 -2.12 -11.84
CA ASN A 67 26.42 -2.41 -13.25
C ASN A 67 26.34 -1.16 -14.18
N LYS A 68 26.49 0.08 -13.67
CA LYS A 68 26.22 1.35 -14.37
C LYS A 68 26.79 1.50 -15.80
N PRO A 69 25.92 1.76 -16.81
CA PRO A 69 26.22 2.63 -17.95
C PRO A 69 25.54 4.01 -17.77
N ALA A 70 26.14 5.08 -18.34
CA ALA A 70 25.71 6.47 -18.17
C ALA A 70 24.21 6.74 -18.45
N GLU A 71 23.55 7.50 -17.56
CA GLU A 71 22.12 7.83 -17.61
C GLU A 71 21.78 8.94 -18.62
N VAL A 72 20.57 8.86 -19.20
CA VAL A 72 19.98 9.87 -20.10
C VAL A 72 18.63 10.32 -19.50
N PRO A 73 18.39 11.65 -19.35
CA PRO A 73 17.31 12.18 -18.52
C PRO A 73 15.87 11.80 -18.95
N SER A 74 15.05 11.58 -17.92
CA SER A 74 13.59 11.61 -17.82
C SER A 74 12.72 12.29 -18.94
N VAL A 75 12.18 11.66 -19.99
CA VAL A 75 11.20 12.32 -20.92
C VAL A 75 9.73 12.16 -20.45
N ARG A 76 9.47 11.28 -19.48
CA ARG A 76 8.13 11.07 -18.87
C ARG A 76 7.97 11.74 -17.50
N ALA A 77 9.04 12.27 -16.94
CA ALA A 77 9.07 12.83 -15.60
C ALA A 77 8.55 14.28 -15.59
N VAL A 78 7.56 14.55 -14.73
CA VAL A 78 7.60 15.77 -13.89
C VAL A 78 8.89 15.63 -13.07
N GLN A 79 9.73 16.67 -13.02
CA GLN A 79 11.07 16.65 -12.41
C GLN A 79 11.09 15.81 -11.13
N PHE A 80 11.87 14.73 -11.15
CA PHE A 80 12.06 13.85 -10.01
C PHE A 80 13.53 13.46 -9.97
N ASP A 81 14.19 13.81 -8.87
CA ASP A 81 15.61 13.60 -8.68
C ASP A 81 15.85 12.22 -8.05
N ALA A 82 16.12 11.24 -8.90
CA ALA A 82 16.36 9.87 -8.48
C ALA A 82 17.68 9.72 -7.68
N GLU A 83 18.63 10.65 -7.85
CA GLU A 83 19.91 10.65 -7.11
C GLU A 83 19.72 11.19 -5.68
N GLU A 84 18.79 12.12 -5.45
CA GLU A 84 18.44 12.58 -4.09
C GLU A 84 17.82 11.45 -3.24
N LEU A 85 17.05 10.54 -3.86
CA LEU A 85 16.45 9.39 -3.18
C LEU A 85 17.37 8.20 -3.01
N ALA A 86 18.28 7.97 -3.96
CA ALA A 86 19.30 6.91 -3.84
C ALA A 86 20.44 7.28 -2.88
N SER A 87 20.77 8.58 -2.75
CA SER A 87 21.80 9.08 -1.82
C SER A 87 21.33 9.16 -0.36
N ARG A 88 20.02 9.07 -0.11
CA ARG A 88 19.50 8.65 1.20
C ARG A 88 19.74 7.15 1.36
N GLY A 89 21.01 6.78 1.48
CA GLY A 89 21.39 5.45 1.94
C GLY A 89 20.69 5.24 3.27
N ASP A 90 19.65 4.42 3.28
CA ASP A 90 18.94 4.09 4.50
C ASP A 90 19.92 3.36 5.43
N ALA A 91 20.54 4.08 6.36
CA ALA A 91 21.38 3.48 7.41
C ALA A 91 20.60 2.49 8.29
N VAL A 92 19.27 2.45 8.16
CA VAL A 92 18.35 1.54 8.83
C VAL A 92 17.47 0.85 7.79
N ASP A 93 17.33 -0.47 7.84
CA ASP A 93 16.44 -1.22 6.94
C ASP A 93 14.98 -0.73 7.08
N ALA A 94 14.60 0.15 6.16
CA ALA A 94 13.30 0.82 6.13
C ALA A 94 12.14 -0.18 6.03
N VAL A 95 12.35 -1.36 5.45
CA VAL A 95 11.34 -2.42 5.37
C VAL A 95 11.16 -3.07 6.73
N ALA A 96 12.27 -3.50 7.35
CA ALA A 96 12.25 -4.13 8.67
C ALA A 96 11.59 -3.22 9.72
N VAL A 97 11.89 -1.92 9.65
CA VAL A 97 11.30 -0.91 10.52
C VAL A 97 9.77 -0.84 10.38
N ARG A 98 9.25 -0.85 9.14
CA ARG A 98 7.79 -0.80 8.89
C ARG A 98 7.08 -2.08 9.30
N LEU A 99 7.72 -3.23 9.11
CA LEU A 99 7.23 -4.51 9.65
C LEU A 99 7.16 -4.48 11.18
N ARG A 100 8.20 -3.95 11.83
CA ARG A 100 8.21 -3.78 13.30
C ARG A 100 7.11 -2.83 13.78
N ALA A 101 6.77 -1.80 13.01
CA ALA A 101 5.68 -0.90 13.33
C ALA A 101 4.32 -1.62 13.32
N TRP A 102 4.06 -2.50 12.34
CA TRP A 102 2.87 -3.36 12.34
C TRP A 102 2.81 -4.26 13.57
N GLU A 103 3.94 -4.81 14.01
CA GLU A 103 4.01 -5.65 15.21
C GLU A 103 3.69 -4.86 16.49
N VAL A 104 4.19 -3.62 16.61
CA VAL A 104 3.86 -2.73 17.75
C VAL A 104 2.35 -2.47 17.82
N VAL A 105 1.71 -2.15 16.69
CA VAL A 105 0.26 -1.92 16.67
C VAL A 105 -0.52 -3.22 16.95
N ALA A 106 -0.03 -4.37 16.50
CA ALA A 106 -0.64 -5.65 16.83
C ALA A 106 -0.56 -5.95 18.34
N ALA A 107 0.60 -5.70 18.97
CA ALA A 107 0.77 -5.84 20.41
C ALA A 107 -0.15 -4.88 21.19
N TYR A 108 -0.36 -3.66 20.67
CA TYR A 108 -1.32 -2.70 21.23
C TYR A 108 -2.75 -3.24 21.15
N ASN A 109 -3.16 -3.79 20.00
CA ASN A 109 -4.48 -4.35 19.82
C ASN A 109 -4.72 -5.54 20.75
N GLU A 110 -3.72 -6.39 20.98
CA GLU A 110 -3.81 -7.51 21.93
C GLU A 110 -3.92 -7.03 23.39
N ALA A 111 -3.17 -6.00 23.79
CA ALA A 111 -3.29 -5.40 25.12
C ALA A 111 -4.69 -4.79 25.33
N LEU A 112 -5.20 -4.07 24.33
CA LEU A 112 -6.54 -3.50 24.37
C LEU A 112 -7.61 -4.60 24.43
N LEU A 113 -7.49 -5.66 23.63
CA LEU A 113 -8.41 -6.80 23.65
C LEU A 113 -8.45 -7.46 25.04
N ALA A 114 -7.29 -7.70 25.66
CA ALA A 114 -7.22 -8.29 26.98
C ALA A 114 -7.93 -7.43 28.04
N LEU A 115 -7.78 -6.11 27.94
CA LEU A 115 -8.49 -5.14 28.80
C LEU A 115 -10.01 -5.13 28.53
N VAL A 116 -10.43 -5.23 27.27
CA VAL A 116 -11.86 -5.22 26.87
C VAL A 116 -12.59 -6.46 27.35
N GLU A 117 -12.00 -7.63 27.12
CA GLU A 117 -12.57 -8.92 27.51
C GLU A 117 -12.58 -9.14 29.03
N GLY A 118 -11.92 -8.26 29.80
CA GLY A 118 -11.81 -8.41 31.25
C GLY A 118 -11.01 -9.65 31.62
N ARG A 119 -9.94 -9.95 30.84
CA ARG A 119 -9.07 -11.10 31.11
C ARG A 119 -8.44 -10.98 32.50
N PRO A 120 -8.01 -12.12 33.11
CA PRO A 120 -7.32 -12.11 34.39
C PRO A 120 -6.09 -11.20 34.39
N ALA A 121 -5.75 -10.63 35.55
CA ALA A 121 -4.69 -9.62 35.67
C ALA A 121 -3.35 -10.05 35.07
N ALA A 122 -2.94 -11.29 35.31
CA ALA A 122 -1.71 -11.86 34.75
C ALA A 122 -1.70 -11.87 33.21
N GLN A 123 -2.85 -12.06 32.55
CA GLN A 123 -2.95 -12.06 31.09
C GLN A 123 -2.89 -10.64 30.52
N VAL A 124 -3.55 -9.67 31.18
CA VAL A 124 -3.46 -8.25 30.81
C VAL A 124 -2.03 -7.75 31.00
N GLU A 125 -1.38 -8.09 32.11
CA GLU A 125 0.02 -7.75 32.36
C GLU A 125 0.93 -8.33 31.28
N ALA A 126 0.77 -9.61 30.92
CA ALA A 126 1.55 -10.24 29.86
C ALA A 126 1.37 -9.55 28.50
N ALA A 127 0.13 -9.23 28.11
CA ALA A 127 -0.15 -8.54 26.85
C ALA A 127 0.45 -7.13 26.83
N THR A 128 0.36 -6.41 27.95
CA THR A 128 0.85 -5.03 28.06
C THR A 128 2.39 -4.99 28.16
N ARG A 129 3.02 -5.99 28.80
CA ARG A 129 4.48 -6.18 28.78
C ARG A 129 4.98 -6.44 27.35
N ASN A 130 4.29 -7.31 26.60
CA ASN A 130 4.64 -7.57 25.20
C ASN A 130 4.54 -6.29 24.34
N LEU A 131 3.57 -5.41 24.60
CA LEU A 131 3.51 -4.09 23.97
C LEU A 131 4.75 -3.25 24.31
N VAL A 132 5.14 -3.16 25.59
CA VAL A 132 6.37 -2.44 25.98
C VAL A 132 7.61 -3.02 25.34
N ASP A 133 7.77 -4.32 25.36
CA ASP A 133 8.91 -4.99 24.73
C ASP A 133 8.93 -4.71 23.22
N SER A 134 7.75 -4.65 22.60
CA SER A 134 7.63 -4.30 21.18
C SER A 134 8.09 -2.87 20.90
N MET A 135 7.66 -1.92 21.74
CA MET A 135 8.00 -0.50 21.62
C MET A 135 9.45 -0.20 22.00
N ALA A 136 9.99 -0.83 23.05
CA ALA A 136 11.37 -0.65 23.49
C ALA A 136 12.38 -1.12 22.44
N ASN A 137 12.02 -2.17 21.70
CA ASN A 137 12.81 -2.68 20.57
C ASN A 137 12.43 -2.02 19.23
N PHE A 138 11.55 -1.02 19.23
CA PHE A 138 11.22 -0.28 18.01
C PHE A 138 12.38 0.65 17.65
N PRO A 139 12.86 0.68 16.40
CA PRO A 139 13.99 1.50 15.99
C PRO A 139 13.58 2.98 15.84
N VAL A 140 13.30 3.66 16.95
CA VAL A 140 12.77 5.03 16.98
C VAL A 140 13.67 6.03 16.26
N ASN A 141 14.99 5.82 16.32
CA ASN A 141 15.99 6.65 15.65
C ASN A 141 15.84 6.67 14.12
N ALA A 142 15.18 5.66 13.53
CA ALA A 142 14.89 5.61 12.10
C ALA A 142 13.81 6.63 11.66
N PHE A 143 13.08 7.19 12.62
CA PHE A 143 12.01 8.14 12.38
C PHE A 143 12.12 9.34 13.33
N GLN A 144 12.94 10.32 12.98
CA GLN A 144 13.11 11.52 13.82
C GLN A 144 11.78 12.20 14.16
N ASP A 145 10.85 12.29 13.20
CA ASP A 145 9.51 12.85 13.41
C ASP A 145 8.59 11.99 14.29
N LEU A 146 8.75 10.66 14.24
CA LEU A 146 7.95 9.73 15.03
C LEU A 146 8.48 9.63 16.46
N ALA A 147 9.81 9.66 16.63
CA ALA A 147 10.46 9.62 17.93
C ALA A 147 9.97 10.73 18.86
N ALA A 148 9.90 11.97 18.35
CA ALA A 148 9.40 13.10 19.12
C ALA A 148 7.94 12.94 19.59
N ARG A 149 7.12 12.16 18.88
CA ARG A 149 5.71 11.91 19.21
C ARG A 149 5.51 10.67 20.07
N VAL A 150 6.36 9.66 19.90
CA VAL A 150 6.23 8.36 20.56
C VAL A 150 6.84 8.38 21.95
N THR A 151 7.97 9.07 22.17
CA THR A 151 8.64 9.07 23.48
C THR A 151 7.72 9.44 24.66
N PRO A 152 6.92 10.53 24.62
CA PRO A 152 6.00 10.86 25.71
C PRO A 152 4.94 9.78 25.97
N VAL A 153 4.57 9.03 24.92
CA VAL A 153 3.53 8.00 24.97
C VAL A 153 4.08 6.72 25.57
N LEU A 154 5.35 6.40 25.31
CA LEU A 154 6.06 5.31 25.96
C LEU A 154 6.13 5.54 27.48
N ASP A 155 6.42 6.77 27.89
CA ASP A 155 6.44 7.14 29.31
C ASP A 155 5.04 6.98 29.94
N VAL A 156 3.98 7.45 29.28
CA VAL A 156 2.60 7.26 29.73
C VAL A 156 2.23 5.78 29.84
N LEU A 157 2.57 4.96 28.83
CA LEU A 157 2.29 3.52 28.84
C LEU A 157 3.07 2.79 29.94
N SER A 158 4.34 3.12 30.15
CA SER A 158 5.15 2.56 31.24
C SER A 158 4.58 2.93 32.62
N THR A 159 4.08 4.15 32.77
CA THR A 159 3.44 4.63 34.00
C THR A 159 2.12 3.90 34.23
N ALA A 160 1.28 3.78 33.20
CA ALA A 160 0.01 3.06 33.27
C ALA A 160 0.22 1.57 33.58
N LEU A 161 1.27 0.96 33.06
CA LEU A 161 1.70 -0.40 33.40
C LEU A 161 2.09 -0.54 34.86
N THR A 162 2.87 0.40 35.37
CA THR A 162 3.28 0.43 36.77
C THR A 162 2.06 0.56 37.69
N GLU A 163 1.06 1.35 37.28
CA GLU A 163 -0.20 1.50 38.00
C GLU A 163 -1.10 0.27 37.90
N LEU A 164 -1.18 -0.36 36.71
CA LEU A 164 -1.86 -1.64 36.48
C LEU A 164 -1.31 -2.75 37.39
N GLN A 165 0.01 -2.80 37.56
CA GLN A 165 0.69 -3.76 38.44
C GLN A 165 0.40 -3.51 39.93
N LYS A 166 0.11 -2.27 40.34
CA LYS A 166 -0.06 -1.91 41.75
C LYS A 166 -1.49 -2.03 42.27
N ALA A 167 -2.50 -1.78 41.45
CA ALA A 167 -3.90 -1.72 41.93
C ALA A 167 -4.96 -2.25 40.96
N TYR A 168 -4.58 -2.79 39.79
CA TYR A 168 -5.50 -3.20 38.72
C TYR A 168 -6.58 -2.15 38.40
N ASP A 169 -6.15 -0.90 38.23
CA ASP A 169 -7.04 0.20 37.84
C ASP A 169 -7.32 0.13 36.33
N ARG A 170 -8.41 -0.57 35.98
CA ARG A 170 -8.84 -0.77 34.60
C ARG A 170 -9.13 0.55 33.88
N GLN A 171 -9.61 1.57 34.59
CA GLN A 171 -9.94 2.86 33.97
C GLN A 171 -8.66 3.59 33.54
N LYS A 172 -7.66 3.69 34.43
CA LYS A 172 -6.36 4.27 34.07
C LYS A 172 -5.69 3.55 32.91
N ALA A 173 -5.83 2.23 32.83
CA ALA A 173 -5.32 1.44 31.71
C ALA A 173 -6.02 1.81 30.39
N LEU A 174 -7.34 1.96 30.41
CA LEU A 174 -8.11 2.39 29.23
C LEU A 174 -7.75 3.81 28.82
N ASP A 175 -7.63 4.75 29.77
CA ASP A 175 -7.24 6.14 29.50
C ASP A 175 -5.84 6.21 28.86
N ALA A 176 -4.89 5.41 29.37
CA ALA A 176 -3.56 5.31 28.80
C ALA A 176 -3.57 4.73 27.38
N MET A 177 -4.37 3.70 27.12
CA MET A 177 -4.52 3.12 25.78
C MET A 177 -5.20 4.11 24.82
N ALA A 178 -6.19 4.88 25.28
CA ALA A 178 -6.82 5.93 24.50
C ALA A 178 -5.80 7.00 24.05
N ALA A 179 -4.82 7.34 24.89
CA ALA A 179 -3.73 8.25 24.54
C ALA A 179 -2.80 7.71 23.43
N VAL A 180 -2.74 6.38 23.20
CA VAL A 180 -1.94 5.76 22.13
C VAL A 180 -2.62 5.87 20.77
N GLY A 181 -3.96 5.89 20.74
CA GLY A 181 -4.74 5.96 19.49
C GLY A 181 -4.29 7.08 18.55
N PRO A 182 -4.20 8.35 19.01
CA PRO A 182 -3.70 9.47 18.21
C PRO A 182 -2.29 9.27 17.65
N VAL A 183 -1.43 8.52 18.35
CA VAL A 183 -0.03 8.29 17.98
C VAL A 183 0.06 7.27 16.85
N ILE A 184 -0.74 6.20 16.93
CA ILE A 184 -0.90 5.23 15.84
C ILE A 184 -1.49 5.93 14.62
N SER A 185 -2.53 6.75 14.81
CA SER A 185 -3.19 7.50 13.73
C SER A 185 -2.26 8.51 13.07
N ASP A 186 -1.74 9.47 13.82
CA ASP A 186 -0.99 10.60 13.26
C ASP A 186 0.47 10.28 12.98
N GLY A 187 1.02 9.24 13.60
CA GLY A 187 2.37 8.75 13.35
C GLY A 187 2.37 7.64 12.31
N PHE A 188 1.94 6.44 12.72
CA PHE A 188 2.12 5.22 11.93
C PHE A 188 1.25 5.18 10.67
N ILE A 189 -0.07 5.41 10.78
CA ILE A 189 -0.98 5.35 9.62
C ILE A 189 -0.62 6.42 8.60
N ARG A 190 -0.38 7.67 9.03
CA ARG A 190 0.05 8.74 8.12
C ARG A 190 1.38 8.43 7.43
N LEU A 191 2.32 7.82 8.14
CA LEU A 191 3.59 7.36 7.56
C LEU A 191 3.34 6.34 6.44
N LEU A 192 2.50 5.33 6.65
CA LEU A 192 2.17 4.34 5.61
C LEU A 192 1.56 4.98 4.35
N ILE A 193 0.70 5.98 4.53
CA ILE A 193 0.12 6.74 3.41
C ILE A 193 1.23 7.47 2.66
N LYS A 194 2.13 8.16 3.37
CA LYS A 194 3.27 8.87 2.77
C LYS A 194 4.23 7.91 2.06
N ASP A 195 4.44 6.72 2.61
CA ASP A 195 5.31 5.71 2.02
C ASP A 195 4.80 5.19 0.67
N SER A 196 3.49 5.24 0.43
CA SER A 196 2.92 4.82 -0.86
C SER A 196 3.50 5.62 -2.04
N GLU A 197 3.83 6.89 -1.83
CA GLU A 197 4.50 7.73 -2.84
C GLU A 197 5.92 7.23 -3.11
N LEU A 198 6.66 6.90 -2.06
CA LEU A 198 8.01 6.35 -2.16
C LEU A 198 8.01 5.00 -2.87
N PHE A 199 7.03 4.13 -2.57
CA PHE A 199 6.85 2.85 -3.25
C PHE A 199 6.55 3.05 -4.75
N TYR A 200 5.63 3.96 -5.07
CA TYR A 200 5.31 4.31 -6.45
C TYR A 200 6.53 4.79 -7.22
N ASN A 201 7.28 5.74 -6.65
CA ASN A 201 8.40 6.38 -7.32
C ASN A 201 9.53 5.40 -7.62
N LEU A 202 9.84 4.48 -6.70
CA LEU A 202 10.84 3.45 -6.93
C LEU A 202 10.45 2.55 -8.11
N ARG A 203 9.18 2.10 -8.13
CA ARG A 203 8.66 1.22 -9.18
C ARG A 203 8.56 1.92 -10.53
N PHE A 204 8.15 3.19 -10.52
CA PHE A 204 8.14 4.06 -11.69
C PHE A 204 9.54 4.17 -12.29
N GLY A 205 10.58 4.43 -11.47
CA GLY A 205 11.96 4.53 -11.94
C GLY A 205 12.47 3.26 -12.64
N LEU A 206 12.23 2.09 -12.04
CA LEU A 206 12.58 0.79 -12.64
C LEU A 206 11.86 0.54 -13.96
N ASN A 207 10.54 0.79 -13.98
CA ASN A 207 9.72 0.57 -15.17
C ASN A 207 10.10 1.56 -16.30
N ASP A 208 10.36 2.83 -15.98
CA ASP A 208 10.77 3.84 -16.97
C ASP A 208 12.14 3.51 -17.58
N ARG A 209 13.09 2.99 -16.80
CA ARG A 209 14.38 2.48 -17.33
C ARG A 209 14.16 1.35 -18.34
N LYS A 210 13.33 0.36 -18.00
CA LYS A 210 12.97 -0.76 -18.91
C LYS A 210 12.27 -0.25 -20.16
N PHE A 211 11.30 0.63 -19.99
CA PHE A 211 10.53 1.24 -21.07
C PHE A 211 11.43 2.00 -22.05
N ARG A 212 12.34 2.85 -21.57
CA ARG A 212 13.32 3.55 -22.42
C ARG A 212 14.18 2.59 -23.21
N LYS A 213 14.68 1.52 -22.58
CA LYS A 213 15.48 0.49 -23.26
C LYS A 213 14.68 -0.14 -24.41
N THR A 214 13.42 -0.46 -24.18
CA THR A 214 12.49 -0.95 -25.21
C THR A 214 12.32 0.07 -26.35
N ILE A 215 12.04 1.34 -26.03
CA ILE A 215 11.88 2.41 -27.03
C ILE A 215 13.15 2.61 -27.87
N ARG A 216 14.33 2.61 -27.26
CA ARG A 216 15.61 2.72 -28.00
C ARG A 216 15.79 1.56 -28.99
N ARG A 217 15.44 0.33 -28.60
CA ARG A 217 15.49 -0.85 -29.49
C ARG A 217 14.50 -0.71 -30.64
N ILE A 218 13.26 -0.26 -30.38
CA ILE A 218 12.28 0.03 -31.43
C ILE A 218 12.83 1.06 -32.43
N ILE A 219 13.43 2.15 -31.94
CA ILE A 219 14.04 3.17 -32.81
C ILE A 219 15.16 2.58 -33.67
N ALA A 220 16.00 1.72 -33.11
CA ALA A 220 17.08 1.06 -33.84
C ALA A 220 16.54 0.13 -34.94
N LEU A 221 15.57 -0.74 -34.63
CA LEU A 221 14.93 -1.62 -35.61
C LEU A 221 14.22 -0.83 -36.70
N ARG A 222 13.51 0.25 -36.34
CA ARG A 222 12.86 1.15 -37.31
C ARG A 222 13.87 1.78 -38.27
N LYS A 223 15.05 2.19 -37.77
CA LYS A 223 16.13 2.71 -38.64
C LYS A 223 16.65 1.61 -39.57
N GLY A 224 16.81 0.39 -39.09
CA GLY A 224 17.17 -0.78 -39.91
C GLY A 224 16.15 -1.05 -41.00
N PHE A 225 14.86 -1.07 -40.64
CA PHE A 225 13.75 -1.24 -41.58
C PHE A 225 13.78 -0.13 -42.64
N LYS A 226 13.91 1.14 -42.25
CA LYS A 226 13.98 2.27 -43.19
C LYS A 226 15.09 2.07 -44.23
N ARG A 227 16.31 1.78 -43.76
CA ARG A 227 17.48 1.61 -44.64
C ARG A 227 17.29 0.45 -45.63
N LEU A 228 16.78 -0.68 -45.15
CA LEU A 228 16.55 -1.85 -45.99
C LEU A 228 15.44 -1.58 -47.02
N ALA A 229 14.33 -0.96 -46.60
CA ALA A 229 13.22 -0.60 -47.47
C ALA A 229 13.63 0.40 -48.56
N GLU A 230 14.46 1.40 -48.23
CA GLU A 230 14.94 2.39 -49.19
C GLU A 230 15.93 1.80 -50.20
N THR A 231 16.72 0.80 -49.79
CA THR A 231 17.61 0.05 -50.69
C THR A 231 16.80 -0.80 -51.68
N ALA A 232 15.66 -1.34 -51.23
CA ALA A 232 14.80 -2.21 -52.02
C ALA A 232 13.90 -1.49 -53.04
N GLN A 233 13.81 -0.15 -52.97
CA GLN A 233 12.82 0.67 -53.69
C GLN A 233 11.37 0.19 -53.43
N PRO A 234 10.67 0.78 -52.45
CA PRO A 234 9.44 0.20 -51.92
C PRO A 234 8.30 0.14 -52.96
N GLY A 235 7.74 -1.05 -53.11
CA GLY A 235 6.43 -1.28 -53.73
C GLY A 235 5.28 -1.16 -52.74
N ASP A 236 4.07 -1.55 -53.18
CA ASP A 236 2.84 -1.45 -52.40
C ASP A 236 2.90 -2.25 -51.09
N ASP A 237 3.52 -3.42 -51.11
CA ASP A 237 3.59 -4.29 -49.94
C ASP A 237 4.48 -3.71 -48.83
N ILE A 238 5.61 -3.09 -49.19
CA ILE A 238 6.45 -2.37 -48.22
C ILE A 238 5.68 -1.15 -47.69
N THR A 239 4.92 -0.45 -48.53
CA THR A 239 4.06 0.66 -48.11
C THR A 239 3.01 0.21 -47.09
N LYS A 240 2.37 -0.95 -47.30
CA LYS A 240 1.45 -1.57 -46.32
C LYS A 240 2.16 -1.90 -45.02
N MET A 241 3.39 -2.43 -45.07
CA MET A 241 4.18 -2.69 -43.86
C MET A 241 4.52 -1.41 -43.09
N VAL A 242 4.91 -0.34 -43.79
CA VAL A 242 5.17 0.99 -43.17
C VAL A 242 3.93 1.51 -42.47
N LYS A 243 2.76 1.42 -43.12
CA LYS A 243 1.49 1.81 -42.52
C LYS A 243 1.21 1.00 -41.25
N ALA A 244 1.34 -0.32 -41.31
CA ALA A 244 1.12 -1.20 -40.16
C ALA A 244 2.09 -0.90 -39.00
N ILE A 245 3.36 -0.59 -39.28
CA ILE A 245 4.33 -0.11 -38.29
C ILE A 245 3.89 1.20 -37.66
N ASN A 246 3.48 2.17 -38.47
CA ASN A 246 3.05 3.48 -37.96
C ASN A 246 1.79 3.37 -37.09
N ASP A 247 0.80 2.59 -37.54
CA ASP A 247 -0.44 2.35 -36.80
C ASP A 247 -0.14 1.67 -35.46
N LYS A 248 0.75 0.66 -35.45
CA LYS A 248 1.17 -0.02 -34.22
C LYS A 248 1.92 0.93 -33.28
N LEU A 249 2.86 1.73 -33.78
CA LEU A 249 3.62 2.69 -32.96
C LEU A 249 2.74 3.81 -32.40
N ALA A 250 1.66 4.18 -33.08
CA ALA A 250 0.70 5.18 -32.61
C ALA A 250 -0.05 4.75 -31.34
N THR A 251 -0.10 3.45 -31.03
CA THR A 251 -0.69 2.92 -29.79
C THR A 251 0.14 3.21 -28.54
N LEU A 252 1.43 3.56 -28.69
CA LEU A 252 2.31 3.85 -27.56
C LEU A 252 1.86 5.13 -26.81
N PRO A 253 2.03 5.17 -25.48
CA PRO A 253 1.62 6.34 -24.70
C PRO A 253 2.47 7.53 -25.08
N ARG A 254 1.84 8.68 -25.36
CA ARG A 254 2.55 9.91 -25.74
C ARG A 254 3.46 10.42 -24.60
N LYS A 255 4.44 11.24 -24.97
CA LYS A 255 5.27 11.99 -24.03
C LYS A 255 4.45 13.06 -23.32
N SER A 256 4.96 13.62 -22.23
CA SER A 256 4.30 14.70 -21.46
C SER A 256 3.97 15.92 -22.33
N ASN A 257 4.81 16.24 -23.32
CA ASN A 257 4.58 17.31 -24.31
C ASN A 257 3.67 16.89 -25.48
N ASN A 258 2.86 15.85 -25.31
CA ASN A 258 1.93 15.30 -26.31
C ASN A 258 2.60 14.80 -27.62
N ARG A 259 3.93 14.62 -27.64
CA ARG A 259 4.64 14.06 -28.81
C ARG A 259 4.64 12.53 -28.79
N PRO A 260 4.67 11.85 -29.95
CA PRO A 260 4.87 10.41 -30.03
C PRO A 260 6.19 9.96 -29.37
N GLN A 261 6.20 8.74 -28.81
CA GLN A 261 7.45 8.14 -28.28
C GLN A 261 8.45 7.89 -29.41
N VAL A 262 7.93 7.41 -30.55
CA VAL A 262 8.68 7.12 -31.77
C VAL A 262 8.00 7.88 -32.90
N SER A 263 8.78 8.65 -33.66
CA SER A 263 8.28 9.36 -34.85
C SER A 263 7.79 8.37 -35.92
N ALA A 264 6.75 8.73 -36.67
CA ALA A 264 6.28 7.93 -37.80
C ALA A 264 7.42 7.65 -38.81
N LEU A 265 7.48 6.42 -39.31
CA LEU A 265 8.33 6.00 -40.41
C LEU A 265 7.83 6.62 -41.72
N LYS A 266 8.75 7.22 -42.48
CA LYS A 266 8.52 7.81 -43.80
C LYS A 266 9.63 7.30 -44.73
N LEU A 267 9.25 6.91 -45.95
CA LEU A 267 10.17 6.50 -47.02
C LEU A 267 10.25 7.62 -48.05
N GLU A 268 11.44 7.88 -48.60
CA GLU A 268 11.69 9.03 -49.50
C GLU A 268 11.54 8.69 -50.99
N ARG A 269 11.51 7.41 -51.37
CA ARG A 269 11.42 6.95 -52.76
C ARG A 269 10.47 5.77 -52.87
N SER A 270 9.78 5.63 -53.99
CA SER A 270 9.03 4.45 -54.42
C SER A 270 9.37 4.15 -55.88
N GLY A 271 9.45 2.88 -56.30
CA GLY A 271 9.58 2.58 -57.73
C GLY A 271 10.46 1.41 -58.18
N GLY A 272 10.57 0.31 -57.43
CA GLY A 272 11.33 -0.87 -57.89
C GLY A 272 10.71 -2.20 -57.51
N ALA A 273 11.28 -3.27 -58.07
CA ALA A 273 10.93 -4.65 -57.75
C ALA A 273 11.82 -5.15 -56.60
N ASP A 274 11.18 -5.55 -55.50
CA ASP A 274 11.81 -6.05 -54.29
C ASP A 274 11.99 -7.59 -54.32
N GLY A 275 13.22 -8.05 -54.03
CA GLY A 275 13.52 -9.47 -53.91
C GLY A 275 12.84 -10.11 -52.70
N GLU A 276 12.47 -11.39 -52.80
CA GLU A 276 11.80 -12.16 -51.73
C GLU A 276 12.58 -12.17 -50.40
N VAL A 277 13.91 -12.27 -50.46
CA VAL A 277 14.79 -12.22 -49.28
C VAL A 277 14.65 -10.89 -48.53
N VAL A 278 14.58 -9.77 -49.25
CA VAL A 278 14.44 -8.44 -48.63
C VAL A 278 13.06 -8.30 -47.98
N ARG A 279 12.01 -8.82 -48.62
CA ARG A 279 10.65 -8.85 -48.05
C ARG A 279 10.59 -9.66 -46.75
N SER A 280 11.23 -10.83 -46.69
CA SER A 280 11.33 -11.63 -45.47
C SER A 280 12.06 -10.88 -44.35
N GLN A 281 13.20 -10.27 -44.63
CA GLN A 281 13.93 -9.47 -43.64
C GLN A 281 13.15 -8.25 -43.12
N LEU A 282 12.40 -7.58 -44.00
CA LEU A 282 11.51 -6.47 -43.62
C LEU A 282 10.35 -6.97 -42.74
N ALA A 283 9.77 -8.13 -43.05
CA ALA A 283 8.74 -8.75 -42.22
C ALA A 283 9.29 -9.09 -40.82
N ASP A 284 10.48 -9.67 -40.72
CA ASP A 284 11.13 -9.96 -39.43
C ASP A 284 11.37 -8.68 -38.60
N LEU A 285 11.84 -7.61 -39.24
CA LEU A 285 12.03 -6.32 -38.58
C LEU A 285 10.70 -5.72 -38.11
N ARG A 286 9.64 -5.80 -38.92
CA ARG A 286 8.28 -5.39 -38.55
C ARG A 286 7.80 -6.16 -37.32
N ASP A 287 7.92 -7.48 -37.34
CA ASP A 287 7.40 -8.34 -36.28
C ASP A 287 8.17 -8.13 -34.97
N ASN A 288 9.49 -7.90 -35.04
CA ASN A 288 10.28 -7.50 -33.89
C ASN A 288 9.88 -6.11 -33.34
N ILE A 289 9.57 -5.14 -34.21
CA ILE A 289 9.02 -3.84 -33.80
C ILE A 289 7.67 -4.04 -33.09
N PHE A 290 6.79 -4.91 -33.61
CA PHE A 290 5.49 -5.20 -33.01
C PHE A 290 5.65 -5.80 -31.62
N LYS A 291 6.47 -6.84 -31.49
CA LYS A 291 6.77 -7.51 -30.21
C LYS A 291 7.31 -6.54 -29.16
N LEU A 292 8.25 -5.66 -29.53
CA LEU A 292 8.77 -4.65 -28.62
C LEU A 292 7.73 -3.56 -28.29
N THR A 293 6.86 -3.21 -29.24
CA THR A 293 5.76 -2.28 -28.98
C THR A 293 4.78 -2.87 -27.97
N ASP A 294 4.42 -4.15 -28.11
CA ASP A 294 3.59 -4.86 -27.13
C ASP A 294 4.26 -4.95 -25.76
N THR A 295 5.57 -5.22 -25.74
CA THR A 295 6.37 -5.18 -24.49
C THR A 295 6.28 -3.81 -23.81
N ALA A 296 6.39 -2.72 -24.57
CA ALA A 296 6.29 -1.35 -24.04
C ALA A 296 4.87 -1.01 -23.53
N LEU A 297 3.83 -1.55 -24.17
CA LEU A 297 2.45 -1.42 -23.69
C LEU A 297 2.23 -2.21 -22.40
N THR A 298 2.72 -3.44 -22.31
CA THR A 298 2.67 -4.25 -21.07
C THR A 298 3.37 -3.52 -19.93
N GLN A 299 4.56 -2.95 -20.16
CA GLN A 299 5.27 -2.13 -19.16
C GLN A 299 4.41 -0.94 -18.68
N THR A 300 3.67 -0.30 -19.58
CA THR A 300 2.77 0.81 -19.20
C THR A 300 1.58 0.32 -18.38
N ARG A 301 0.99 -0.83 -18.75
CA ARG A 301 -0.12 -1.45 -18.01
C ARG A 301 0.31 -1.90 -16.62
N GLU A 302 1.50 -2.50 -16.49
CA GLU A 302 2.11 -2.87 -15.20
C GLU A 302 2.15 -1.67 -14.25
N LEU A 303 2.67 -0.53 -14.72
CA LEU A 303 2.78 0.68 -13.91
C LEU A 303 1.41 1.27 -13.55
N SER A 304 0.43 1.22 -14.47
CA SER A 304 -0.94 1.66 -14.19
C SER A 304 -1.59 0.78 -13.12
N ALA A 305 -1.48 -0.54 -13.25
CA ALA A 305 -2.01 -1.50 -12.28
C ALA A 305 -1.36 -1.33 -10.90
N TYR A 306 -0.05 -1.06 -10.86
CA TYR A 306 0.66 -0.76 -9.62
C TYR A 306 0.15 0.51 -8.96
N ARG A 307 -0.10 1.58 -9.73
CA ARG A 307 -0.71 2.81 -9.22
C ARG A 307 -2.09 2.54 -8.63
N GLU A 308 -2.93 1.78 -9.33
CA GLU A 308 -4.27 1.42 -8.85
C GLU A 308 -4.21 0.61 -7.55
N MET A 309 -3.28 -0.34 -7.45
CA MET A 309 -3.02 -1.09 -6.22
C MET A 309 -2.64 -0.16 -5.06
N LEU A 310 -1.72 0.80 -5.27
CA LEU A 310 -1.34 1.75 -4.22
C LEU A 310 -2.48 2.70 -3.83
N VAL A 311 -3.31 3.14 -4.77
CA VAL A 311 -4.51 3.94 -4.46
C VAL A 311 -5.49 3.14 -3.61
N ALA A 312 -5.73 1.87 -3.94
CA ALA A 312 -6.57 0.98 -3.14
C ALA A 312 -5.98 0.76 -1.74
N TYR A 313 -4.65 0.58 -1.65
CA TYR A 313 -3.94 0.42 -0.38
C TYR A 313 -4.08 1.67 0.51
N VAL A 314 -3.85 2.87 -0.04
CA VAL A 314 -4.01 4.13 0.69
C VAL A 314 -5.43 4.31 1.19
N ARG A 315 -6.45 3.97 0.38
CA ARG A 315 -7.86 4.01 0.83
C ARG A 315 -8.10 3.08 2.02
N MET A 316 -7.65 1.83 1.94
CA MET A 316 -7.79 0.85 3.03
C MET A 316 -7.07 1.29 4.31
N VAL A 317 -5.88 1.90 4.20
CA VAL A 317 -5.18 2.50 5.35
C VAL A 317 -5.95 3.73 5.90
N GLY A 318 -6.57 4.53 5.05
CA GLY A 318 -7.46 5.62 5.47
C GLY A 318 -8.72 5.13 6.20
N GLU A 319 -9.27 3.99 5.79
CA GLU A 319 -10.38 3.34 6.50
C GLU A 319 -9.95 2.81 7.87
N LEU A 320 -8.76 2.21 7.98
CA LEU A 320 -8.17 1.86 9.27
C LEU A 320 -8.08 3.08 10.21
N ASP A 321 -7.64 4.23 9.69
CA ASP A 321 -7.57 5.48 10.46
C ASP A 321 -8.96 5.93 10.95
N ALA A 322 -9.94 5.93 10.04
CA ALA A 322 -11.31 6.31 10.36
C ALA A 322 -11.91 5.41 11.45
N ARG A 323 -11.61 4.10 11.42
CA ARG A 323 -12.05 3.12 12.42
C ARG A 323 -11.38 3.33 13.76
N LEU A 324 -10.08 3.60 13.78
CA LEU A 324 -9.35 3.92 15.01
C LEU A 324 -9.89 5.20 15.66
N ARG A 325 -10.17 6.24 14.86
CA ARG A 325 -10.79 7.48 15.35
C ARG A 325 -12.23 7.26 15.83
N ALA A 326 -13.01 6.41 15.17
CA ALA A 326 -14.35 6.05 15.63
C ALA A 326 -14.32 5.30 16.96
N LEU A 327 -13.39 4.35 17.12
CA LEU A 327 -13.13 3.65 18.37
C LEU A 327 -12.76 4.63 19.50
N SER A 328 -11.83 5.56 19.25
CA SER A 328 -11.45 6.59 20.22
C SER A 328 -12.65 7.44 20.65
N ARG A 329 -13.45 7.94 19.69
CA ARG A 329 -14.63 8.75 20.00
C ARG A 329 -15.68 7.97 20.79
N ALA A 330 -15.95 6.72 20.42
CA ALA A 330 -16.91 5.89 21.12
C ALA A 330 -16.44 5.53 22.54
N ALA A 331 -15.12 5.40 22.76
CA ALA A 331 -14.54 5.26 24.08
C ALA A 331 -14.69 6.54 24.93
N ASP A 332 -14.54 7.71 24.32
CA ASP A 332 -14.65 9.01 25.01
C ASP A 332 -16.11 9.41 25.31
N SER A 333 -17.04 9.19 24.38
CA SER A 333 -18.43 9.63 24.50
C SER A 333 -19.39 8.57 25.05
N GLY A 334 -19.01 7.28 24.99
CA GLY A 334 -19.91 6.16 25.26
C GLY A 334 -20.99 5.95 24.19
N GLU A 335 -20.99 6.74 23.11
CA GLU A 335 -21.96 6.60 22.02
C GLU A 335 -21.45 5.62 20.97
N ALA A 336 -22.25 4.59 20.68
CA ALA A 336 -21.95 3.64 19.62
C ALA A 336 -22.12 4.29 18.24
N THR A 337 -21.12 4.13 17.39
CA THR A 337 -21.16 4.49 15.97
C THR A 337 -21.30 3.21 15.15
N LEU A 338 -22.40 3.08 14.40
CA LEU A 338 -22.64 1.88 13.58
C LEU A 338 -21.49 1.66 12.57
N PRO A 339 -20.83 0.49 12.57
CA PRO A 339 -19.72 0.27 11.66
C PRO A 339 -20.22 0.03 10.23
N GLN A 340 -19.77 0.84 9.26
CA GLN A 340 -19.94 0.62 7.83
C GLN A 340 -19.05 -0.54 7.29
N SER A 341 -19.31 -1.79 7.69
CA SER A 341 -18.47 -2.95 7.35
C SER A 341 -18.32 -3.22 5.83
N ALA A 342 -19.28 -2.77 5.01
CA ALA A 342 -19.27 -2.97 3.57
C ALA A 342 -18.11 -2.25 2.85
N GLU A 343 -17.69 -1.07 3.34
CA GLU A 343 -16.62 -0.29 2.71
C GLU A 343 -15.26 -0.98 2.85
N LEU A 344 -14.99 -1.55 4.02
CA LEU A 344 -13.74 -2.28 4.31
C LEU A 344 -13.59 -3.52 3.43
N LEU A 345 -14.64 -4.35 3.35
CA LEU A 345 -14.65 -5.53 2.49
C LEU A 345 -14.42 -5.15 1.03
N TYR A 346 -15.07 -4.07 0.56
CA TYR A 346 -14.87 -3.56 -0.79
C TYR A 346 -13.42 -3.11 -1.03
N SER A 347 -12.83 -2.36 -0.10
CA SER A 347 -11.45 -1.89 -0.20
C SER A 347 -10.43 -3.04 -0.19
N THR A 348 -10.63 -4.05 0.66
CA THR A 348 -9.75 -5.24 0.70
C THR A 348 -9.85 -6.09 -0.56
N ILE A 349 -11.07 -6.33 -1.06
CA ILE A 349 -11.27 -7.01 -2.34
C ILE A 349 -10.57 -6.24 -3.45
N ARG A 350 -10.69 -4.91 -3.47
CA ARG A 350 -10.05 -4.05 -4.47
C ARG A 350 -8.53 -4.09 -4.39
N VAL A 351 -7.93 -4.01 -3.21
CA VAL A 351 -6.48 -4.15 -3.03
C VAL A 351 -5.99 -5.50 -3.57
N ARG A 352 -6.68 -6.59 -3.20
CA ARG A 352 -6.33 -7.93 -3.67
C ARG A 352 -6.45 -8.08 -5.18
N GLN A 353 -7.55 -7.61 -5.76
CA GLN A 353 -7.76 -7.64 -7.21
C GLN A 353 -6.70 -6.81 -7.94
N SER A 354 -6.45 -5.58 -7.51
CA SER A 354 -5.41 -4.73 -8.10
C SER A 354 -4.02 -5.33 -7.96
N TYR A 355 -3.71 -6.00 -6.84
CA TYR A 355 -2.45 -6.72 -6.66
C TYR A 355 -2.31 -7.91 -7.64
N LEU A 356 -3.37 -8.70 -7.83
CA LEU A 356 -3.37 -9.80 -8.81
C LEU A 356 -3.17 -9.27 -10.23
N THR A 357 -3.90 -8.23 -10.63
CA THR A 357 -3.72 -7.58 -11.94
C THR A 357 -2.31 -7.02 -12.12
N TYR A 358 -1.72 -6.42 -11.08
CA TYR A 358 -0.32 -5.99 -11.11
C TYR A 358 0.64 -7.18 -11.32
N ARG A 359 0.44 -8.27 -10.58
CA ARG A 359 1.26 -9.49 -10.68
C ARG A 359 1.17 -10.15 -12.06
N GLU A 360 -0.01 -10.20 -12.65
CA GLU A 360 -0.24 -10.72 -14.00
C GLU A 360 0.49 -9.89 -15.06
N ASN A 361 0.46 -8.55 -14.96
CA ASN A 361 1.15 -7.67 -15.90
C ASN A 361 2.68 -7.64 -15.72
N LYS A 362 3.20 -8.16 -14.61
CA LYS A 362 4.64 -8.22 -14.29
C LYS A 362 5.33 -9.46 -14.87
N GLN A 363 4.58 -10.53 -15.14
CA GLN A 363 5.06 -11.77 -15.78
C GLN A 363 5.24 -11.53 -17.29
#